data_AF-R7HW55-F1
#
_entry.id   AF-R7HW55-F1
#
_cell.length_a   1.000
_cell.length_b   1.000
_cell.length_c   1.000
_cell.angle_alpha   90.00
_cell.angle_beta   90.00
_cell.angle_gamma   90.00
#
_symmetry.space_group_name_H-M   'P 1'
#
loop_
_entity.id
_entity.type
_entity.pdbx_description
1 polymer ?
#
loop_
_entity_poly.entity_id
_entity_poly.type
_entity_poly.pdbx_seq_one_letter_code
_entity_poly.pdbx_strand_id
1 'polypeptide(L)'
;MMIRKQIMLVLFNLKRMYVEKKALFLLVIISTAISTFGIFFFGDYLAEYYKNIESQMGDCLYIEGNLKEECKPQLINGIKKLKLTQVSEIICGDTQIQLNGENCVIKGEFHNNFEQRMLSGKLPAWNEKNAKVVLDEFQAENIADTIPKGRKLIGYKLNMDGKEYTVSGICSTTEEDELIVPVLFYLKHYPTNQVKISFQHTLSSQEKEKIEKLFEFDDLLEVNWTALKQPWEQTEFMLNFVQLLGVFICIGINVVVLIQYLLYRNKRKYCIYSICGGADRDIHTIIFNQIFIHMLLGTVPGWILFRVFKLILGNVEWLYGGNWYFYMWIFVLIIIIQVVTSCILEWKMRQNLEIYQVEE
;
A
#
# COMPACT_ATOMS: atom_id res chain seq x y z
N MET A 1 26.60 39.31 17.82
CA MET A 1 26.01 40.48 17.12
C MET A 1 25.96 40.30 15.59
N MET A 2 26.95 39.65 14.97
CA MET A 2 27.05 39.45 13.50
C MET A 2 25.98 38.50 12.92
N ILE A 3 25.72 37.35 13.57
CA ILE A 3 24.68 36.36 13.17
C ILE A 3 23.28 36.99 13.08
N ARG A 4 22.94 37.89 14.01
CA ARG A 4 21.64 38.58 14.06
C ARG A 4 21.44 39.53 12.86
N LYS A 5 22.53 40.13 12.35
CA LYS A 5 22.49 40.99 11.16
C LYS A 5 22.32 40.17 9.87
N GLN A 6 22.98 39.01 9.77
CA GLN A 6 22.85 38.10 8.63
C GLN A 6 21.42 37.55 8.50
N ILE A 7 20.82 37.08 9.60
CA ILE A 7 19.42 36.62 9.61
C ILE A 7 18.46 37.76 9.23
N MET A 8 18.68 38.99 9.74
CA MET A 8 17.86 40.14 9.34
C MET A 8 17.97 40.46 7.85
N LEU A 9 19.16 40.37 7.26
CA LEU A 9 19.37 40.55 5.82
C LEU A 9 18.64 39.48 5.00
N VAL A 10 18.69 38.22 5.44
CA VAL A 10 17.95 37.12 4.81
C VAL A 10 16.43 37.40 4.84
N LEU A 11 15.89 37.77 6.01
CA LEU A 11 14.47 38.10 6.16
C LEU A 11 14.05 39.32 5.33
N PHE A 12 14.90 40.35 5.26
CA PHE A 12 14.66 41.52 4.42
C PHE A 12 14.64 41.15 2.93
N ASN A 13 15.57 40.30 2.49
CA ASN A 13 15.62 39.82 1.12
C ASN A 13 14.38 39.00 0.76
N LEU A 14 13.94 38.11 1.64
CA LEU A 14 12.71 37.33 1.45
C LEU A 14 11.47 38.23 1.43
N LYS A 15 11.35 39.21 2.35
CA LYS A 15 10.26 40.17 2.35
C LYS A 15 10.22 40.98 1.06
N ARG A 16 11.37 41.46 0.60
CA ARG A 16 11.49 42.22 -0.64
C ARG A 16 11.12 41.37 -1.85
N MET A 17 11.54 40.10 -1.89
CA MET A 17 11.11 39.17 -2.92
C MET A 17 9.60 38.93 -2.93
N TYR A 18 8.97 38.80 -1.77
CA TYR A 18 7.52 38.70 -1.68
C TYR A 18 6.83 39.94 -2.26
N VAL A 19 7.33 41.14 -1.96
CA VAL A 19 6.75 42.41 -2.46
C VAL A 19 6.97 42.56 -3.97
N GLU A 20 8.19 42.33 -4.47
CA GLU A 20 8.55 42.57 -5.87
C GLU A 20 8.12 41.44 -6.82
N LYS A 21 7.97 40.21 -6.31
CA LYS A 21 7.77 38.97 -7.08
C LYS A 21 6.82 37.99 -6.39
N LYS A 22 5.71 38.51 -5.87
CA LYS A 22 4.67 37.76 -5.13
C LYS A 22 4.28 36.44 -5.81
N ALA A 23 4.03 36.45 -7.11
CA ALA A 23 3.58 35.26 -7.84
C ALA A 23 4.60 34.12 -7.81
N LEU A 24 5.87 34.40 -8.16
CA LEU A 24 6.94 33.39 -8.16
C LEU A 24 7.25 32.90 -6.75
N PHE A 25 7.28 33.80 -5.77
CA PHE A 25 7.50 33.47 -4.36
C PHE A 25 6.41 32.53 -3.83
N LEU A 26 5.14 32.84 -4.10
CA LEU A 26 4.02 31.98 -3.71
C LEU A 26 4.04 30.64 -4.44
N LEU A 27 4.42 30.61 -5.72
CA LEU A 27 4.48 29.37 -6.50
C LEU A 27 5.49 28.39 -5.88
N VAL A 28 6.67 28.86 -5.47
CA VAL A 28 7.67 28.02 -4.78
C VAL A 28 7.11 27.47 -3.46
N ILE A 29 6.48 28.33 -2.66
CA ILE A 29 5.88 27.92 -1.37
C ILE A 29 4.79 26.87 -1.58
N ILE A 30 3.85 27.12 -2.50
CA ILE A 30 2.74 26.21 -2.81
C ILE A 30 3.26 24.89 -3.36
N SER A 31 4.22 24.92 -4.29
CA SER A 31 4.82 23.71 -4.84
C SER A 31 5.50 22.88 -3.77
N THR A 32 6.27 23.53 -2.89
CA THR A 32 6.96 22.86 -1.76
C THR A 32 5.96 22.31 -0.74
N ALA A 33 4.87 23.04 -0.46
CA ALA A 33 3.82 22.61 0.44
C ALA A 33 3.06 21.39 -0.08
N ILE A 34 2.66 21.40 -1.36
CA ILE A 34 2.00 20.26 -2.02
C ILE A 34 2.93 19.05 -2.06
N SER A 35 4.22 19.25 -2.36
CA SER A 35 5.22 18.17 -2.33
C SER A 35 5.29 17.53 -0.96
N THR A 36 5.42 18.36 0.08
CA THR A 36 5.55 17.90 1.46
C THR A 36 4.29 17.17 1.89
N PHE A 37 3.12 17.73 1.61
CA PHE A 37 1.83 17.08 1.85
C PHE A 37 1.78 15.70 1.19
N GLY A 38 2.16 15.60 -0.09
CA GLY A 38 2.20 14.35 -0.83
C GLY A 38 3.13 13.33 -0.18
N ILE A 39 4.35 13.71 0.19
CA ILE A 39 5.32 12.78 0.82
C ILE A 39 4.72 12.17 2.08
N PHE A 40 4.09 12.98 2.92
CA PHE A 40 3.43 12.48 4.12
C PHE A 40 2.23 11.60 3.79
N PHE A 41 1.35 12.04 2.89
CA PHE A 41 0.14 11.29 2.51
C PHE A 41 0.48 9.91 1.95
N PHE A 42 1.37 9.86 0.96
CA PHE A 42 1.70 8.62 0.29
C PHE A 42 2.68 7.74 1.06
N GLY A 43 3.57 8.34 1.86
CA GLY A 43 4.40 7.58 2.80
C GLY A 43 3.55 6.81 3.81
N ASP A 44 2.46 7.43 4.28
CA ASP A 44 1.50 6.79 5.19
C ASP A 44 0.68 5.71 4.50
N TYR A 45 0.17 5.99 3.29
CA TYR A 45 -0.53 5.01 2.46
C TYR A 45 0.33 3.76 2.22
N LEU A 46 1.60 3.93 1.83
CA LEU A 46 2.51 2.82 1.62
C LEU A 46 2.83 2.07 2.91
N ALA A 47 2.94 2.76 4.04
CA ALA A 47 3.19 2.14 5.33
C ALA A 47 2.00 1.28 5.80
N GLU A 48 0.77 1.77 5.64
CA GLU A 48 -0.42 0.98 6.00
C GLU A 48 -0.67 -0.14 4.99
N TYR A 49 -0.46 0.09 3.70
CA TYR A 49 -0.51 -0.97 2.68
C TYR A 49 0.51 -2.08 2.98
N TYR A 50 1.74 -1.72 3.33
CA TYR A 50 2.77 -2.67 3.77
C TYR A 50 2.31 -3.47 4.99
N LYS A 51 1.82 -2.78 6.01
CA LYS A 51 1.34 -3.41 7.24
C LYS A 51 0.14 -4.33 6.98
N ASN A 52 -0.74 -3.96 6.06
CA ASN A 52 -1.86 -4.81 5.65
C ASN A 52 -1.39 -6.07 4.93
N ILE A 53 -0.42 -5.96 4.01
CA ILE A 53 0.22 -7.14 3.39
C ILE A 53 0.89 -8.01 4.46
N GLU A 54 1.70 -7.43 5.34
CA GLU A 54 2.43 -8.16 6.38
C GLU A 54 1.48 -8.85 7.37
N SER A 55 0.36 -8.20 7.72
CA SER A 55 -0.65 -8.77 8.64
C SER A 55 -1.57 -9.81 7.99
N GLN A 56 -1.69 -9.80 6.65
CA GLN A 56 -2.49 -10.78 5.91
C GLN A 56 -1.69 -12.01 5.49
N MET A 57 -0.36 -11.92 5.47
CA MET A 57 0.51 -12.98 4.97
C MET A 57 1.32 -13.61 6.12
N GLY A 58 0.80 -14.66 6.73
CA GLY A 58 1.67 -15.64 7.40
C GLY A 58 2.29 -16.58 6.37
N ASP A 59 2.97 -17.62 6.86
CA ASP A 59 3.49 -18.66 5.96
C ASP A 59 2.36 -19.32 5.17
N CYS A 60 2.66 -19.79 3.95
CA CYS A 60 1.73 -20.54 3.11
C CYS A 60 2.28 -21.93 2.86
N LEU A 61 1.46 -22.92 3.16
CA LEU A 61 1.69 -24.33 2.86
C LEU A 61 0.87 -24.70 1.62
N TYR A 62 1.57 -25.18 0.60
CA TYR A 62 0.96 -25.77 -0.57
C TYR A 62 1.12 -27.28 -0.49
N ILE A 63 0.02 -27.99 -0.69
CA ILE A 63 -0.01 -29.45 -0.83
C ILE A 63 -0.41 -29.71 -2.28
N GLU A 64 0.57 -30.13 -3.07
CA GLU A 64 0.49 -30.29 -4.52
C GLU A 64 0.66 -31.75 -4.94
N GLY A 65 0.06 -32.09 -6.07
CA GLY A 65 0.01 -33.45 -6.61
C GLY A 65 -1.44 -33.87 -6.81
N ASN A 66 -1.71 -34.69 -7.84
CA ASN A 66 -3.05 -35.23 -8.08
C ASN A 66 -3.54 -35.96 -6.83
N LEU A 67 -4.32 -35.28 -5.96
CA LEU A 67 -4.84 -35.85 -4.72
C LEU A 67 -5.84 -36.95 -5.11
N LYS A 68 -5.33 -38.17 -5.14
CA LYS A 68 -6.14 -39.37 -5.36
C LYS A 68 -7.20 -39.44 -4.26
N GLU A 69 -8.34 -40.06 -4.58
CA GLU A 69 -9.44 -40.23 -3.64
C GLU A 69 -9.01 -40.88 -2.32
N GLU A 70 -7.98 -41.72 -2.37
CA GLU A 70 -7.40 -42.44 -1.23
C GLU A 70 -6.65 -41.54 -0.24
N CYS A 71 -6.09 -40.41 -0.69
CA CYS A 71 -5.32 -39.48 0.14
C CYS A 71 -6.22 -38.45 0.85
N LYS A 72 -7.42 -38.20 0.31
CA LYS A 72 -8.36 -37.19 0.83
C LYS A 72 -8.77 -37.39 2.30
N PRO A 73 -9.05 -38.61 2.80
CA PRO A 73 -9.36 -38.83 4.21
C PRO A 73 -8.23 -38.43 5.15
N GLN A 74 -6.98 -38.66 4.74
CA GLN A 74 -5.79 -38.31 5.51
C GLN A 74 -5.55 -36.79 5.50
N LEU A 75 -5.68 -36.14 4.33
CA LEU A 75 -5.66 -34.69 4.21
C LEU A 75 -6.70 -34.03 5.12
N ILE A 76 -7.95 -34.52 5.08
CA ILE A 76 -9.03 -34.03 5.95
C ILE A 76 -8.65 -34.21 7.43
N ASN A 77 -8.00 -35.31 7.79
CA ASN A 77 -7.55 -35.55 9.16
C ASN A 77 -6.41 -34.60 9.56
N GLY A 78 -5.48 -34.31 8.64
CA GLY A 78 -4.44 -33.29 8.83
C GLY A 78 -5.05 -31.92 9.11
N ILE A 79 -6.01 -31.48 8.29
CA ILE A 79 -6.73 -30.21 8.48
C ILE A 79 -7.48 -30.18 9.82
N LYS A 80 -8.12 -31.29 10.24
CA LYS A 80 -8.77 -31.39 11.57
C LYS A 80 -7.80 -31.21 12.74
N LYS A 81 -6.56 -31.65 12.58
CA LYS A 81 -5.53 -31.56 13.62
C LYS A 81 -4.85 -30.19 13.65
N LEU A 82 -5.04 -29.36 12.61
CA LEU A 82 -4.59 -27.97 12.64
C LEU A 82 -5.40 -27.17 13.66
N LYS A 83 -4.71 -26.30 14.39
CA LYS A 83 -5.37 -25.28 15.20
C LYS A 83 -5.89 -24.20 14.25
N LEU A 84 -7.17 -24.31 13.89
CA LEU A 84 -7.82 -23.37 12.96
C LEU A 84 -7.76 -21.91 13.43
N THR A 85 -7.55 -21.66 14.72
CA THR A 85 -7.31 -20.32 15.26
C THR A 85 -6.01 -19.68 14.75
N GLN A 86 -5.05 -20.47 14.25
CA GLN A 86 -3.79 -19.99 13.67
C GLN A 86 -3.83 -19.93 12.14
N VAL A 87 -4.87 -20.48 11.52
CA VAL A 87 -5.07 -20.54 10.07
C VAL A 87 -5.84 -19.30 9.64
N SER A 88 -5.31 -18.56 8.66
CA SER A 88 -5.99 -17.41 8.07
C SER A 88 -6.98 -17.86 7.00
N GLU A 89 -6.55 -18.75 6.10
CA GLU A 89 -7.35 -19.29 5.02
C GLU A 89 -6.97 -20.72 4.62
N ILE A 90 -7.94 -21.45 4.08
CA ILE A 90 -7.77 -22.73 3.40
C ILE A 90 -8.53 -22.63 2.08
N ILE A 91 -7.84 -22.89 0.96
CA ILE A 91 -8.41 -22.86 -0.38
C ILE A 91 -8.12 -24.20 -1.06
N CYS A 92 -9.15 -24.81 -1.65
CA CYS A 92 -9.08 -26.10 -2.31
C CYS A 92 -9.62 -26.02 -3.74
N GLY A 93 -8.73 -26.23 -4.71
CA GLY A 93 -9.03 -26.40 -6.14
C GLY A 93 -9.65 -25.18 -6.84
N ASP A 94 -9.94 -25.38 -8.13
CA ASP A 94 -10.56 -24.42 -9.05
C ASP A 94 -11.39 -25.23 -10.08
N THR A 95 -12.34 -26.04 -9.61
CA THR A 95 -13.09 -26.92 -10.53
C THR A 95 -14.06 -26.10 -11.36
N GLN A 96 -13.99 -26.25 -12.69
CA GLN A 96 -14.95 -25.65 -13.60
C GLN A 96 -16.25 -26.45 -13.59
N ILE A 97 -17.38 -25.78 -13.38
CA ILE A 97 -18.72 -26.37 -13.39
C ILE A 97 -19.65 -25.53 -14.27
N GLN A 98 -20.73 -26.14 -14.75
CA GLN A 98 -21.76 -25.41 -15.49
C GLN A 98 -22.92 -25.01 -14.59
N LEU A 99 -23.21 -23.72 -14.57
CA LEU A 99 -24.40 -23.15 -13.93
C LEU A 99 -25.17 -22.35 -14.98
N ASN A 100 -26.41 -22.74 -15.26
CA ASN A 100 -27.29 -22.07 -16.23
C ASN A 100 -26.70 -21.87 -17.64
N GLY A 101 -25.72 -22.70 -18.05
CA GLY A 101 -25.05 -22.59 -19.35
C GLY A 101 -23.80 -21.72 -19.36
N GLU A 102 -23.44 -21.11 -18.22
CA GLU A 102 -22.19 -20.39 -18.00
C GLU A 102 -21.19 -21.28 -17.26
N ASN A 103 -19.89 -21.06 -17.51
CA ASN A 103 -18.83 -21.75 -16.81
C ASN A 103 -18.51 -20.95 -15.54
N CYS A 104 -18.64 -21.59 -14.38
CA CYS A 104 -18.32 -21.01 -13.09
C CYS A 104 -17.21 -21.83 -12.41
N VAL A 105 -16.46 -21.21 -11.52
CA VAL A 105 -15.45 -21.91 -10.72
C VAL A 105 -16.03 -22.25 -9.36
N ILE A 106 -16.03 -23.54 -9.00
CA ILE A 106 -16.33 -23.96 -7.63
C ILE A 106 -15.04 -24.15 -6.84
N LYS A 107 -14.97 -23.51 -5.67
CA LYS A 107 -13.82 -23.58 -4.76
C LYS A 107 -14.25 -24.00 -3.36
N GLY A 108 -13.42 -24.82 -2.72
CA GLY A 108 -13.57 -25.13 -1.31
C GLY A 108 -12.83 -24.11 -0.46
N GLU A 109 -13.53 -23.19 0.20
CA GLU A 109 -12.86 -22.12 0.95
C GLU A 109 -13.27 -22.04 2.41
N PHE A 110 -12.30 -21.60 3.22
CA PHE A 110 -12.48 -21.20 4.60
C PHE A 110 -11.56 -20.02 4.87
N HIS A 111 -12.09 -18.92 5.41
CA HIS A 111 -11.25 -17.84 5.94
C HIS A 111 -11.73 -17.46 7.34
N ASN A 112 -10.79 -17.13 8.22
CA ASN A 112 -11.12 -16.74 9.60
C ASN A 112 -11.84 -15.38 9.68
N ASN A 113 -11.66 -14.50 8.68
CA ASN A 113 -12.25 -13.15 8.64
C ASN A 113 -13.38 -13.01 7.59
N PHE A 114 -13.91 -14.12 7.08
CA PHE A 114 -14.84 -14.08 5.93
C PHE A 114 -16.16 -13.38 6.27
N GLU A 115 -16.59 -13.35 7.54
CA GLU A 115 -17.79 -12.59 7.94
C GLU A 115 -17.73 -11.10 7.56
N GLN A 116 -16.53 -10.51 7.48
CA GLN A 116 -16.35 -9.11 7.07
C GLN A 116 -16.59 -8.89 5.56
N ARG A 117 -16.54 -9.95 4.76
CA ARG A 117 -16.73 -9.94 3.29
C ARG A 117 -18.16 -10.31 2.88
N MET A 118 -19.00 -10.69 3.85
CA MET A 118 -20.38 -11.11 3.58
C MET A 118 -21.28 -9.90 3.37
N LEU A 119 -21.94 -9.86 2.22
CA LEU A 119 -23.03 -8.91 1.96
C LEU A 119 -24.33 -9.38 2.63
N SER A 120 -24.57 -10.69 2.62
CA SER A 120 -25.78 -11.25 3.24
C SER A 120 -25.64 -12.76 3.53
N GLY A 121 -26.35 -13.24 4.56
CA GLY A 121 -26.36 -14.66 4.94
C GLY A 121 -25.20 -15.05 5.85
N LYS A 122 -24.75 -16.31 5.74
CA LYS A 122 -23.65 -16.85 6.57
C LYS A 122 -22.79 -17.80 5.75
N LEU A 123 -21.51 -17.85 6.08
CA LEU A 123 -20.66 -18.90 5.54
C LEU A 123 -20.97 -20.26 6.16
N PRO A 124 -20.80 -21.33 5.37
CA PRO A 124 -20.76 -22.67 5.90
C PRO A 124 -19.46 -22.87 6.70
N ALA A 125 -19.56 -23.64 7.79
CA ALA A 125 -18.37 -24.03 8.53
C ALA A 125 -17.48 -24.92 7.64
N TRP A 126 -16.16 -24.83 7.78
CA TRP A 126 -15.23 -25.63 6.94
C TRP A 126 -15.54 -27.14 6.98
N ASN A 127 -16.05 -27.65 8.12
CA ASN A 127 -16.37 -29.05 8.37
C ASN A 127 -17.82 -29.43 8.03
N GLU A 128 -18.57 -28.53 7.41
CA GLU A 128 -19.95 -28.77 7.05
C GLU A 128 -20.04 -29.81 5.92
N LYS A 129 -20.97 -30.76 6.05
CA LYS A 129 -21.17 -31.86 5.09
C LYS A 129 -22.27 -31.59 4.08
N ASN A 130 -23.08 -30.56 4.31
CA ASN A 130 -24.22 -30.24 3.47
C ASN A 130 -23.75 -29.48 2.23
N ALA A 131 -24.44 -29.70 1.11
CA ALA A 131 -24.23 -28.93 -0.11
C ALA A 131 -24.76 -27.50 0.07
N LYS A 132 -23.94 -26.63 0.66
CA LYS A 132 -24.20 -25.20 0.78
C LYS A 132 -23.23 -24.44 -0.09
N VAL A 133 -23.72 -23.35 -0.67
CA VAL A 133 -22.93 -22.48 -1.54
C VAL A 133 -23.08 -21.02 -1.10
N VAL A 134 -21.96 -20.30 -1.12
CA VAL A 134 -21.91 -18.85 -1.04
C VAL A 134 -21.59 -18.35 -2.44
N LEU A 135 -22.34 -17.34 -2.88
CA LEU A 135 -22.23 -16.78 -4.21
C LEU A 135 -21.44 -15.46 -4.14
N ASP A 136 -20.66 -15.15 -5.15
CA ASP A 136 -20.22 -13.78 -5.36
C ASP A 136 -21.41 -12.87 -5.76
N GLU A 137 -21.20 -11.56 -5.69
CA GLU A 137 -22.23 -10.56 -5.97
C GLU A 137 -22.76 -10.62 -7.41
N PHE A 138 -21.89 -10.86 -8.40
CA PHE A 138 -22.27 -10.94 -9.80
C PHE A 138 -23.04 -12.24 -10.10
N GLN A 139 -22.59 -13.38 -9.57
CA GLN A 139 -23.34 -14.63 -9.69
C GLN A 139 -24.67 -14.57 -8.94
N ALA A 140 -24.72 -13.88 -7.80
CA ALA A 140 -25.98 -13.62 -7.10
C ALA A 140 -26.96 -12.80 -7.95
N GLU A 141 -26.48 -11.79 -8.69
CA GLU A 141 -27.30 -11.00 -9.62
C GLU A 141 -27.81 -11.86 -10.79
N ASN A 142 -26.93 -12.62 -11.45
CA ASN A 142 -27.30 -13.51 -12.57
C ASN A 142 -28.37 -14.53 -12.17
N ILE A 143 -28.24 -15.11 -10.97
CA ILE A 143 -29.21 -16.07 -10.46
C ILE A 143 -30.50 -15.39 -10.01
N ALA A 144 -30.43 -14.18 -9.45
CA ALA A 144 -31.60 -13.45 -8.96
C ALA A 144 -32.64 -13.23 -10.06
N ASP A 145 -32.20 -12.99 -11.30
CA ASP A 145 -33.08 -12.83 -12.47
C ASP A 145 -33.87 -14.11 -12.82
N THR A 146 -33.34 -15.28 -12.47
CA THR A 146 -34.00 -16.57 -12.69
C THR A 146 -34.97 -16.95 -11.56
N ILE A 147 -34.92 -16.25 -10.43
CA ILE A 147 -35.73 -16.58 -9.26
C ILE A 147 -37.15 -15.99 -9.41
N PRO A 148 -38.22 -16.76 -9.10
CA PRO A 148 -39.58 -16.24 -9.11
C PRO A 148 -39.73 -15.02 -8.19
N LYS A 149 -40.37 -13.96 -8.70
CA LYS A 149 -40.62 -12.71 -7.96
C LYS A 149 -41.19 -12.99 -6.55
N GLY A 150 -40.53 -12.44 -5.54
CA GLY A 150 -40.92 -12.56 -4.13
C GLY A 150 -40.20 -13.65 -3.32
N ARG A 151 -39.34 -14.47 -3.95
CA ARG A 151 -38.45 -15.39 -3.22
C ARG A 151 -37.11 -14.72 -2.92
N LYS A 152 -36.53 -15.09 -1.77
CA LYS A 152 -35.18 -14.66 -1.38
C LYS A 152 -34.15 -15.62 -1.97
N LEU A 153 -33.02 -15.07 -2.43
CA LEU A 153 -31.89 -15.84 -2.95
C LEU A 153 -31.26 -16.73 -1.86
N ILE A 154 -31.13 -16.21 -0.63
CA ILE A 154 -30.68 -17.02 0.52
C ILE A 154 -31.72 -18.07 0.86
N GLY A 155 -31.29 -19.32 0.96
CA GLY A 155 -32.13 -20.50 1.17
C GLY A 155 -32.71 -21.07 -0.12
N TYR A 156 -32.47 -20.43 -1.26
CA TYR A 156 -32.84 -20.97 -2.57
C TYR A 156 -32.00 -22.20 -2.90
N LYS A 157 -32.60 -23.13 -3.65
CA LYS A 157 -31.97 -24.38 -4.07
C LYS A 157 -31.53 -24.26 -5.51
N LEU A 158 -30.22 -24.36 -5.73
CA LEU A 158 -29.58 -24.38 -7.05
C LEU A 158 -29.24 -25.82 -7.42
N ASN A 159 -29.33 -26.15 -8.69
CA ASN A 159 -28.88 -27.44 -9.19
C ASN A 159 -27.62 -27.20 -10.04
N MET A 160 -26.51 -27.79 -9.63
CA MET A 160 -25.20 -27.68 -10.28
C MET A 160 -24.65 -29.09 -10.46
N ASP A 161 -24.34 -29.48 -11.70
CA ASP A 161 -23.88 -30.84 -12.07
C ASP A 161 -24.71 -31.99 -11.48
N GLY A 162 -26.04 -31.83 -11.47
CA GLY A 162 -26.97 -32.84 -10.97
C GLY A 162 -27.01 -32.97 -9.44
N LYS A 163 -26.39 -32.02 -8.71
CA LYS A 163 -26.46 -31.91 -7.25
C LYS A 163 -27.19 -30.64 -6.83
N GLU A 164 -28.03 -30.78 -5.81
CA GLU A 164 -28.77 -29.65 -5.24
C GLU A 164 -27.95 -28.97 -4.14
N TYR A 165 -27.75 -27.65 -4.28
CA TYR A 165 -27.06 -26.77 -3.35
C TYR A 165 -28.02 -25.78 -2.75
N THR A 166 -27.90 -25.50 -1.46
CA THR A 166 -28.65 -24.43 -0.81
C THR A 166 -27.79 -23.19 -0.68
N VAL A 167 -28.25 -22.06 -1.21
CA VAL A 167 -27.54 -20.78 -1.07
C VAL A 167 -27.54 -20.35 0.40
N SER A 168 -26.37 -20.26 1.02
CA SER A 168 -26.22 -19.86 2.42
C SER A 168 -25.85 -18.39 2.60
N GLY A 169 -25.28 -17.76 1.59
CA GLY A 169 -24.95 -16.34 1.62
C GLY A 169 -24.39 -15.79 0.32
N ILE A 170 -24.07 -14.50 0.34
CA ILE A 170 -23.53 -13.71 -0.76
C ILE A 170 -22.34 -12.91 -0.23
N CYS A 171 -21.21 -12.92 -0.94
CA CYS A 171 -20.00 -12.18 -0.57
C CYS A 171 -19.57 -11.19 -1.68
N SER A 172 -18.87 -10.14 -1.29
CA SER A 172 -18.18 -9.26 -2.24
C SER A 172 -16.77 -9.80 -2.50
N THR A 173 -16.55 -10.49 -3.60
CA THR A 173 -15.21 -10.91 -4.05
C THR A 173 -14.76 -10.09 -5.26
N THR A 174 -13.44 -9.95 -5.39
CA THR A 174 -12.76 -9.18 -6.45
C THR A 174 -12.44 -10.01 -7.70
N GLU A 175 -12.72 -11.31 -7.68
CA GLU A 175 -12.55 -12.23 -8.82
C GLU A 175 -13.95 -12.66 -9.29
N GLU A 176 -14.21 -12.47 -10.59
CA GLU A 176 -15.50 -12.74 -11.23
C GLU A 176 -15.76 -14.26 -11.30
N ASP A 177 -17.01 -14.69 -11.04
CA ASP A 177 -17.57 -16.04 -11.26
C ASP A 177 -17.17 -17.18 -10.29
N GLU A 178 -17.10 -16.90 -8.99
CA GLU A 178 -16.70 -17.86 -7.97
C GLU A 178 -17.86 -18.37 -7.09
N LEU A 179 -17.97 -19.70 -7.01
CA LEU A 179 -18.93 -20.41 -6.17
C LEU A 179 -18.20 -21.07 -5.01
N ILE A 180 -18.46 -20.58 -3.80
CA ILE A 180 -17.73 -20.99 -2.61
C ILE A 180 -18.52 -22.06 -1.86
N VAL A 181 -17.91 -23.22 -1.64
CA VAL A 181 -18.48 -24.33 -0.86
C VAL A 181 -17.59 -24.68 0.34
N PRO A 182 -18.11 -25.34 1.39
CA PRO A 182 -17.28 -25.68 2.53
C PRO A 182 -16.16 -26.66 2.14
N VAL A 183 -14.95 -26.41 2.64
CA VAL A 183 -13.72 -27.19 2.37
C VAL A 183 -13.93 -28.70 2.47
N LEU A 184 -14.55 -29.18 3.55
CA LEU A 184 -14.81 -30.62 3.73
C LEU A 184 -15.74 -31.19 2.67
N PHE A 185 -16.74 -30.42 2.25
CA PHE A 185 -17.65 -30.83 1.20
C PHE A 185 -16.93 -30.88 -0.15
N TYR A 186 -16.12 -29.86 -0.46
CA TYR A 186 -15.33 -29.80 -1.69
C TYR A 186 -14.42 -31.01 -1.84
N LEU A 187 -13.56 -31.23 -0.84
CA LEU A 187 -12.57 -32.32 -0.86
C LEU A 187 -13.24 -33.68 -1.10
N LYS A 188 -14.45 -33.92 -0.61
CA LYS A 188 -15.14 -35.21 -0.78
C LYS A 188 -15.81 -35.40 -2.13
N HIS A 189 -16.11 -34.34 -2.86
CA HIS A 189 -17.01 -34.41 -4.01
C HIS A 189 -16.41 -33.91 -5.32
N TYR A 190 -15.26 -33.25 -5.26
CA TYR A 190 -14.59 -32.65 -6.41
C TYR A 190 -13.14 -33.12 -6.52
N PRO A 191 -12.57 -33.21 -7.74
CA PRO A 191 -11.15 -33.42 -7.92
C PRO A 191 -10.38 -32.24 -7.32
N THR A 192 -9.22 -32.51 -6.74
CA THR A 192 -8.40 -31.48 -6.07
C THR A 192 -6.96 -31.68 -6.52
N ASN A 193 -6.38 -30.67 -7.16
CA ASN A 193 -4.99 -30.72 -7.65
C ASN A 193 -4.02 -30.05 -6.67
N GLN A 194 -4.54 -29.12 -5.86
CA GLN A 194 -3.77 -28.32 -4.93
C GLN A 194 -4.65 -27.93 -3.75
N VAL A 195 -4.05 -27.91 -2.56
CA VAL A 195 -4.62 -27.30 -1.35
C VAL A 195 -3.65 -26.27 -0.82
N LYS A 196 -4.13 -25.04 -0.66
CA LYS A 196 -3.40 -23.94 -0.05
C LYS A 196 -3.89 -23.74 1.37
N ILE A 197 -2.96 -23.69 2.33
CA ILE A 197 -3.23 -23.35 3.72
C ILE A 197 -2.35 -22.17 4.09
N SER A 198 -2.97 -21.04 4.43
CA SER A 198 -2.25 -19.86 4.89
C SER A 198 -2.46 -19.66 6.38
N PHE A 199 -1.40 -19.19 7.04
CA PHE A 199 -1.39 -18.95 8.48
C PHE A 199 -1.51 -17.45 8.78
N GLN A 200 -1.93 -17.11 10.00
CA GLN A 200 -2.04 -15.72 10.44
C GLN A 200 -0.71 -15.05 10.79
N HIS A 201 0.35 -15.84 10.96
CA HIS A 201 1.68 -15.36 11.36
C HIS A 201 2.76 -16.27 10.76
N THR A 202 3.99 -15.77 10.76
CA THR A 202 5.17 -16.57 10.43
C THR A 202 5.39 -17.65 11.49
N LEU A 203 5.47 -18.88 11.04
CA LEU A 203 5.68 -20.06 11.87
C LEU A 203 7.18 -20.28 12.09
N SER A 204 7.53 -20.72 13.30
CA SER A 204 8.89 -21.20 13.57
C SER A 204 9.19 -22.49 12.82
N SER A 205 10.47 -22.80 12.57
CA SER A 205 10.86 -24.05 11.90
C SER A 205 10.31 -25.31 12.58
N GLN A 206 10.21 -25.30 13.92
CA GLN A 206 9.64 -26.41 14.69
C GLN A 206 8.13 -26.55 14.50
N GLU A 207 7.41 -25.44 14.29
CA GLU A 207 5.98 -25.48 13.99
C GLU A 207 5.72 -25.96 12.56
N LYS A 208 6.54 -25.51 11.60
CA LYS A 208 6.50 -26.00 10.22
C LYS A 208 6.70 -27.51 10.16
N GLU A 209 7.74 -28.03 10.81
CA GLU A 209 8.03 -29.48 10.86
C GLU A 209 6.88 -30.28 11.50
N LYS A 210 6.24 -29.74 12.54
CA LYS A 210 5.06 -30.38 13.16
C LYS A 210 3.88 -30.43 12.22
N ILE A 211 3.68 -29.38 11.41
CA ILE A 211 2.59 -29.28 10.45
C ILE A 211 2.86 -30.19 9.24
N GLU A 212 4.09 -30.24 8.72
CA GLU A 212 4.51 -31.16 7.65
C GLU A 212 4.20 -32.61 8.03
N LYS A 213 4.55 -33.03 9.26
CA LYS A 213 4.21 -34.37 9.79
C LYS A 213 2.71 -34.68 9.84
N LEU A 214 1.84 -33.66 9.80
CA LEU A 214 0.40 -33.85 9.68
C LEU A 214 -0.05 -34.12 8.25
N PHE A 215 0.84 -34.10 7.26
CA PHE A 215 0.59 -34.31 5.85
C PHE A 215 1.57 -35.30 5.18
N GLU A 216 2.64 -35.71 5.88
CA GLU A 216 3.56 -36.80 5.49
C GLU A 216 2.88 -38.18 5.57
N PHE A 217 2.05 -38.50 4.57
CA PHE A 217 1.39 -39.81 4.51
C PHE A 217 1.52 -40.53 3.17
N ASP A 218 2.06 -39.88 2.13
CA ASP A 218 2.30 -40.47 0.81
C ASP A 218 3.47 -39.74 0.10
N ASP A 219 4.39 -40.49 -0.53
CA ASP A 219 5.56 -39.96 -1.27
C ASP A 219 5.16 -39.20 -2.56
N LEU A 220 3.87 -39.18 -2.90
CA LEU A 220 3.30 -38.55 -4.09
C LEU A 220 2.77 -37.13 -3.87
N LEU A 221 2.73 -36.63 -2.62
CA LEU A 221 2.28 -35.29 -2.30
C LEU A 221 3.50 -34.39 -2.04
N GLU A 222 3.67 -33.36 -2.86
CA GLU A 222 4.69 -32.34 -2.64
C GLU A 222 4.14 -31.30 -1.65
N VAL A 223 4.77 -31.26 -0.48
CA VAL A 223 4.47 -30.28 0.57
C VAL A 223 5.48 -29.16 0.47
N ASN A 224 5.06 -28.03 -0.07
CA ASN A 224 5.93 -26.89 -0.34
C ASN A 224 5.54 -25.70 0.55
N TRP A 225 6.50 -25.24 1.34
CA TRP A 225 6.38 -23.93 1.98
C TRP A 225 6.83 -22.86 1.02
N THR A 226 5.98 -21.87 0.82
CA THR A 226 6.42 -20.60 0.25
C THR A 226 6.59 -19.61 1.38
N ALA A 227 7.80 -19.05 1.45
CA ALA A 227 8.05 -17.89 2.29
C ALA A 227 7.29 -16.69 1.73
N LEU A 228 7.01 -15.74 2.62
CA LEU A 228 6.39 -14.46 2.29
C LEU A 228 7.04 -13.85 1.04
N LYS A 229 6.28 -13.61 -0.03
CA LYS A 229 6.76 -12.71 -1.08
C LYS A 229 6.94 -11.35 -0.44
N GLN A 230 8.16 -10.83 -0.45
CA GLN A 230 8.38 -9.48 0.07
C GLN A 230 7.49 -8.51 -0.72
N PRO A 231 6.94 -7.45 -0.12
CA PRO A 231 6.08 -6.53 -0.86
C PRO A 231 6.78 -5.91 -2.10
N TRP A 232 8.11 -5.81 -2.10
CA TRP A 232 8.92 -5.44 -3.26
C TRP A 232 8.88 -6.45 -4.42
N GLU A 233 8.46 -7.68 -4.16
CA GLU A 233 8.27 -8.75 -5.16
C GLU A 233 6.86 -8.72 -5.75
N GLN A 234 5.94 -7.95 -5.14
CA GLN A 234 4.60 -7.75 -5.69
C GLN A 234 4.66 -6.65 -6.77
N THR A 235 4.28 -7.03 -8.00
CA THR A 235 4.34 -6.14 -9.17
C THR A 235 3.46 -4.89 -8.99
N GLU A 236 2.29 -5.04 -8.37
CA GLU A 236 1.36 -3.93 -8.11
C GLU A 236 1.96 -2.88 -7.15
N PHE A 237 2.60 -3.34 -6.07
CA PHE A 237 3.27 -2.45 -5.13
C PHE A 237 4.42 -1.71 -5.82
N MET A 238 5.26 -2.42 -6.57
CA MET A 238 6.40 -1.82 -7.28
C MET A 238 5.95 -0.79 -8.32
N LEU A 239 4.87 -1.06 -9.07
CA LEU A 239 4.32 -0.13 -10.04
C LEU A 239 3.84 1.16 -9.36
N ASN A 240 3.04 1.03 -8.29
CA ASN A 240 2.53 2.16 -7.52
C ASN A 240 3.67 2.97 -6.89
N PHE A 241 4.67 2.29 -6.31
CA PHE A 241 5.84 2.92 -5.70
C PHE A 241 6.68 3.70 -6.74
N VAL A 242 6.92 3.13 -7.92
CA VAL A 242 7.70 3.79 -8.99
C VAL A 242 6.96 5.01 -9.55
N GLN A 243 5.65 4.90 -9.77
CA GLN A 243 4.83 6.04 -10.21
C GLN A 243 4.90 7.19 -9.20
N LEU A 244 4.76 6.85 -7.91
CA LEU A 244 4.87 7.81 -6.82
C LEU A 244 6.22 8.52 -6.79
N LEU A 245 7.30 7.74 -6.88
CA LEU A 245 8.66 8.25 -6.88
C LEU A 245 8.89 9.19 -8.08
N GLY A 246 8.38 8.82 -9.27
CA GLY A 246 8.44 9.65 -10.47
C GLY A 246 7.76 11.01 -10.28
N VAL A 247 6.56 11.04 -9.69
CA VAL A 247 5.84 12.28 -9.38
C VAL A 247 6.65 13.16 -8.42
N PHE A 248 7.21 12.58 -7.34
CA PHE A 248 8.02 13.35 -6.41
C PHE A 248 9.30 13.91 -7.03
N ILE A 249 9.98 13.15 -7.89
CA ILE A 249 11.16 13.62 -8.61
C ILE A 249 10.79 14.81 -9.50
N CYS A 250 9.69 14.72 -10.27
CA CYS A 250 9.23 15.81 -11.13
C CYS A 250 8.93 17.09 -10.34
N ILE A 251 8.23 16.98 -9.21
CA ILE A 251 7.92 18.15 -8.38
C ILE A 251 9.20 18.69 -7.71
N GLY A 252 10.10 17.81 -7.26
CA GLY A 252 11.40 18.20 -6.70
C GLY A 252 12.25 18.97 -7.69
N ILE A 253 12.35 18.50 -8.95
CA ILE A 253 13.04 19.21 -10.03
C ILE A 253 12.42 20.60 -10.24
N ASN A 254 11.09 20.71 -10.26
CA ASN A 254 10.41 21.99 -10.42
C ASN A 254 10.77 22.98 -9.29
N VAL A 255 10.74 22.53 -8.03
CA VAL A 255 11.13 23.35 -6.88
C VAL A 255 12.60 23.80 -7.01
N VAL A 256 13.52 22.90 -7.37
CA VAL A 256 14.94 23.22 -7.56
C VAL A 256 15.13 24.25 -8.67
N VAL A 257 14.48 24.09 -9.82
CA VAL A 257 14.58 25.01 -10.96
C VAL A 257 14.04 26.40 -10.59
N LEU A 258 12.90 26.47 -9.90
CA LEU A 258 12.32 27.74 -9.47
C LEU A 258 13.22 28.47 -8.46
N ILE A 259 13.82 27.73 -7.51
CA ILE A 259 14.79 28.29 -6.57
C ILE A 259 16.05 28.76 -7.31
N GLN A 260 16.56 27.96 -8.24
CA GLN A 260 17.73 28.35 -9.04
C GLN A 260 17.46 29.63 -9.84
N TYR A 261 16.30 29.73 -10.49
CA TYR A 261 15.87 30.94 -11.21
C TYR A 261 15.83 32.17 -10.29
N LEU A 262 15.35 31.97 -9.06
CA LEU A 262 15.25 33.01 -8.04
C LEU A 262 16.61 33.45 -7.50
N LEU A 263 17.58 32.54 -7.41
CA LEU A 263 18.98 32.85 -7.07
C LEU A 263 19.65 33.66 -8.18
N TYR A 264 19.54 33.20 -9.43
CA TYR A 264 20.09 33.89 -10.60
C TYR A 264 19.56 35.33 -10.69
N ARG A 265 18.27 35.53 -10.44
CA ARG A 265 17.68 36.87 -10.50
C ARG A 265 18.11 37.80 -9.35
N ASN A 266 18.55 37.24 -8.22
CA ASN A 266 19.09 38.00 -7.09
C ASN A 266 20.63 38.17 -7.14
N LYS A 267 21.30 37.63 -8.17
CA LYS A 267 22.75 37.73 -8.42
C LYS A 267 23.32 39.13 -8.22
N ARG A 268 22.64 40.16 -8.76
CA ARG A 268 23.05 41.58 -8.60
C ARG A 268 23.11 42.03 -7.13
N LYS A 269 22.23 41.50 -6.26
CA LYS A 269 22.26 41.81 -4.82
C LYS A 269 23.45 41.17 -4.13
N TYR A 270 23.76 39.91 -4.48
CA TYR A 270 24.94 39.22 -3.96
C TYR A 270 26.25 39.90 -4.43
N CYS A 271 26.26 40.41 -5.67
CA CYS A 271 27.36 41.24 -6.20
C CYS A 271 27.55 42.52 -5.36
N ILE A 272 26.47 43.24 -5.07
CA ILE A 272 26.53 44.45 -4.22
C ILE A 272 27.10 44.12 -2.83
N TYR A 273 26.72 42.99 -2.22
CA TYR A 273 27.29 42.59 -0.93
C TYR A 273 28.79 42.36 -0.99
N SER A 274 29.29 41.81 -2.10
CA SER A 274 30.73 41.66 -2.33
C SER A 274 31.44 43.01 -2.50
N ILE A 275 30.90 43.91 -3.34
CA ILE A 275 31.46 45.24 -3.57
C ILE A 275 31.49 46.09 -2.28
N CYS A 276 30.48 45.94 -1.43
CA CYS A 276 30.43 46.62 -0.12
C CYS A 276 31.36 46.02 0.95
N GLY A 277 32.24 45.07 0.60
CA GLY A 277 33.23 44.49 1.52
C GLY A 277 32.72 43.32 2.37
N GLY A 278 31.62 42.67 1.97
CA GLY A 278 31.15 41.45 2.61
C GLY A 278 32.12 40.29 2.37
N ALA A 279 32.45 39.54 3.43
CA ALA A 279 33.27 38.35 3.30
C ALA A 279 32.54 37.26 2.50
N ASP A 280 33.25 36.53 1.63
CA ASP A 280 32.65 35.48 0.78
C ASP A 280 31.83 34.47 1.60
N ARG A 281 32.37 34.04 2.76
CA ARG A 281 31.69 33.13 3.69
C ARG A 281 30.32 33.66 4.15
N ASP A 282 30.20 34.97 4.37
CA ASP A 282 28.96 35.57 4.84
C ASP A 282 27.92 35.64 3.72
N ILE A 283 28.35 35.93 2.49
CA ILE A 283 27.47 35.95 1.30
C ILE A 283 26.92 34.54 1.04
N HIS A 284 27.78 33.52 1.09
CA HIS A 284 27.37 32.12 0.94
C HIS A 284 26.42 31.67 2.05
N THR A 285 26.69 32.08 3.30
CA THR A 285 25.79 31.80 4.43
C THR A 285 24.42 32.46 4.25
N ILE A 286 24.37 33.68 3.68
CA ILE A 286 23.11 34.37 3.37
C ILE A 286 22.35 33.63 2.26
N ILE A 287 23.02 33.22 1.18
CA ILE A 287 22.42 32.46 0.07
C ILE A 287 21.83 31.14 0.57
N PHE A 288 22.62 30.35 1.31
CA PHE A 288 22.18 29.10 1.91
C PHE A 288 20.92 29.29 2.77
N ASN A 289 20.97 30.23 3.73
CA ASN A 289 19.86 30.47 4.64
C ASN A 289 18.61 30.99 3.91
N GLN A 290 18.78 31.77 2.85
CA GLN A 290 17.67 32.26 2.04
C GLN A 290 16.96 31.11 1.30
N ILE A 291 17.71 30.17 0.73
CA ILE A 291 17.17 28.96 0.07
C ILE A 291 16.45 28.09 1.11
N PHE A 292 17.14 27.78 2.21
CA PHE A 292 16.64 26.92 3.27
C PHE A 292 15.35 27.46 3.90
N ILE A 293 15.33 28.74 4.30
CA ILE A 293 14.14 29.35 4.91
C ILE A 293 12.98 29.38 3.91
N HIS A 294 13.23 29.64 2.63
CA HIS A 294 12.18 29.66 1.62
C HIS A 294 11.54 28.28 1.42
N MET A 295 12.33 27.19 1.38
CA MET A 295 11.80 25.83 1.34
C MET A 295 11.08 25.47 2.64
N LEU A 296 11.61 25.88 3.80
CA LEU A 296 11.00 25.66 5.10
C LEU A 296 9.60 26.32 5.20
N LEU A 297 9.44 27.51 4.61
CA LEU A 297 8.15 28.21 4.52
C LEU A 297 7.10 27.47 3.69
N GLY A 298 7.47 26.54 2.80
CA GLY A 298 6.51 25.65 2.16
C GLY A 298 6.31 24.33 2.92
N THR A 299 7.38 23.82 3.51
CA THR A 299 7.41 22.52 4.21
C THR A 299 6.55 22.51 5.46
N VAL A 300 6.67 23.55 6.29
CA VAL A 300 5.88 23.65 7.53
C VAL A 300 4.38 23.72 7.21
N PRO A 301 3.90 24.57 6.29
CA PRO A 301 2.51 24.53 5.85
C PRO A 301 2.09 23.19 5.25
N GLY A 302 2.91 22.54 4.41
CA GLY A 302 2.59 21.22 3.84
C GLY A 302 2.38 20.15 4.92
N TRP A 303 3.25 20.13 5.94
CA TRP A 303 3.10 19.25 7.09
C TRP A 303 1.85 19.56 7.92
N ILE A 304 1.56 20.83 8.18
CA ILE A 304 0.34 21.25 8.89
C ILE A 304 -0.91 20.83 8.10
N LEU A 305 -0.91 21.06 6.78
CA LEU A 305 -2.01 20.66 5.89
C LEU A 305 -2.25 19.16 5.96
N PHE A 306 -1.20 18.34 5.93
CA PHE A 306 -1.31 16.89 6.08
C PHE A 306 -1.95 16.52 7.42
N ARG A 307 -1.53 17.15 8.52
CA ARG A 307 -2.09 16.90 9.85
C ARG A 307 -3.56 17.26 9.93
N VAL A 308 -3.96 18.41 9.39
CA VAL A 308 -5.37 18.84 9.35
C VAL A 308 -6.19 17.88 8.48
N PHE A 309 -5.66 17.50 7.31
CA PHE A 309 -6.32 16.56 6.41
C PHE A 309 -6.55 15.19 7.06
N LYS A 310 -5.54 14.66 7.76
CA LYS A 310 -5.66 13.43 8.55
C LYS A 310 -6.71 13.55 9.65
N LEU A 311 -6.80 14.70 10.34
CA LEU A 311 -7.84 14.94 11.34
C LEU A 311 -9.24 14.97 10.74
N ILE A 312 -9.40 15.51 9.53
CA ILE A 312 -10.70 15.60 8.84
C ILE A 312 -11.16 14.22 8.34
N LEU A 313 -10.26 13.43 7.78
CA LEU A 313 -10.59 12.10 7.25
C LEU A 313 -10.88 11.07 8.35
N GLY A 314 -10.36 11.27 9.57
CA GLY A 314 -10.53 10.32 10.67
C GLY A 314 -9.74 9.03 10.47
N ASN A 315 -10.07 7.99 11.24
CA ASN A 315 -9.45 6.66 11.13
C ASN A 315 -10.04 5.90 9.94
N VAL A 316 -9.71 6.34 8.73
CA VAL A 316 -9.89 5.53 7.52
C VAL A 316 -8.92 4.35 7.66
N GLU A 317 -9.45 3.15 8.00
CA GLU A 317 -8.67 1.95 8.38
C GLU A 317 -7.56 1.58 7.37
N TRP A 318 -7.75 1.95 6.11
CA TRP A 318 -6.89 1.66 4.97
C TRP A 318 -5.76 2.67 4.74
N LEU A 319 -5.79 3.84 5.39
CA LEU A 319 -5.03 5.02 4.91
C LEU A 319 -4.03 5.60 5.92
N TYR A 320 -4.09 5.22 7.21
CA TYR A 320 -3.36 5.97 8.24
C TYR A 320 -2.78 5.12 9.37
N GLY A 321 -1.47 4.89 9.34
CA GLY A 321 -0.72 4.31 10.44
C GLY A 321 -0.72 5.23 11.66
N GLY A 322 -1.01 4.69 12.85
CA GLY A 322 -1.02 5.46 14.10
C GLY A 322 0.37 5.89 14.60
N ASN A 323 1.46 5.56 13.90
CA ASN A 323 2.81 5.69 14.42
C ASN A 323 3.39 7.10 14.22
N TRP A 324 3.33 7.92 15.26
CA TRP A 324 3.92 9.26 15.29
C TRP A 324 5.41 9.31 14.93
N TYR A 325 6.18 8.29 15.30
CA TYR A 325 7.63 8.26 15.07
C TYR A 325 7.97 8.20 13.58
N PHE A 326 7.14 7.54 12.78
CA PHE A 326 7.32 7.46 11.32
C PHE A 326 7.27 8.85 10.68
N TYR A 327 6.31 9.70 11.05
CA TYR A 327 6.22 11.06 10.52
C TYR A 327 7.38 11.94 10.96
N MET A 328 7.90 11.74 12.18
CA MET A 328 9.10 12.46 12.63
C MET A 328 10.31 12.12 11.76
N TRP A 329 10.50 10.83 11.43
CA TRP A 329 11.57 10.41 10.54
C TRP A 329 11.42 10.97 9.13
N ILE A 330 10.20 10.96 8.57
CA ILE A 330 9.94 11.61 7.28
C ILE A 330 10.25 13.10 7.33
N PHE A 331 9.83 13.80 8.39
CA PHE A 331 10.11 15.23 8.55
C PHE A 331 11.61 15.51 8.61
N VAL A 332 12.36 14.73 9.41
CA VAL A 332 13.82 14.82 9.48
C VAL A 332 14.47 14.57 8.12
N LEU A 333 14.00 13.56 7.38
CA LEU A 333 14.48 13.25 6.03
C LEU A 333 14.27 14.44 5.07
N ILE A 334 13.09 15.06 5.10
CA ILE A 334 12.78 16.25 4.28
C ILE A 334 13.73 17.41 4.63
N ILE A 335 13.99 17.65 5.93
CA ILE A 335 14.93 18.69 6.36
C ILE A 335 16.36 18.38 5.87
N ILE A 336 16.81 17.12 5.94
CA ILE A 336 18.12 16.70 5.42
C ILE A 336 18.20 16.98 3.91
N ILE A 337 17.18 16.58 3.14
CA ILE A 337 17.11 16.83 1.70
C ILE A 337 17.21 18.34 1.42
N GLN A 338 16.50 19.18 2.17
CA GLN A 338 16.54 20.63 2.02
C GLN A 338 17.92 21.23 2.30
N VAL A 339 18.60 20.75 3.33
CA VAL A 339 19.97 21.17 3.65
C VAL A 339 20.89 20.79 2.48
N VAL A 340 20.81 19.56 1.99
CA VAL A 340 21.61 19.07 0.85
C VAL A 340 21.33 19.89 -0.41
N THR A 341 20.06 20.12 -0.76
CA THR A 341 19.68 20.95 -1.91
C THR A 341 20.17 22.38 -1.77
N SER A 342 20.07 22.97 -0.57
CA SER A 342 20.57 24.33 -0.30
C SER A 342 22.08 24.42 -0.49
N CYS A 343 22.84 23.43 0.00
CA CYS A 343 24.29 23.34 -0.21
C CYS A 343 24.65 23.18 -1.69
N ILE A 344 23.97 22.30 -2.43
CA ILE A 344 24.25 22.07 -3.86
C ILE A 344 24.01 23.35 -4.66
N LEU A 345 22.90 24.04 -4.42
CA LEU A 345 22.55 25.27 -5.14
C LEU A 345 23.48 26.44 -4.77
N GLU A 346 23.86 26.56 -3.49
CA GLU A 346 24.83 27.54 -3.03
C GLU A 346 26.22 27.29 -3.68
N TRP A 347 26.67 26.04 -3.68
CA TRP A 347 27.94 25.65 -4.32
C TRP A 347 27.94 25.93 -5.83
N LYS A 348 26.82 25.67 -6.52
CA LYS A 348 26.66 25.98 -7.94
C LYS A 348 26.78 27.49 -8.21
N MET A 349 26.18 28.33 -7.36
CA MET A 349 26.32 29.78 -7.44
C MET A 349 27.75 30.26 -7.19
N ARG A 350 28.51 29.53 -6.36
CA ARG A 350 29.93 29.81 -6.07
C ARG A 350 30.85 29.54 -7.26
N GLN A 351 30.69 28.38 -7.91
CA GLN A 351 31.61 27.94 -8.97
C GLN A 351 31.50 28.77 -10.25
N ASN A 352 30.31 29.24 -10.61
CA ASN A 352 30.11 29.93 -11.87
C ASN A 352 30.68 31.37 -11.92
N LEU A 353 31.32 31.88 -10.85
CA LEU A 353 31.77 33.28 -10.72
C LEU A 353 30.68 34.32 -11.04
N GLU A 354 29.43 33.87 -11.11
CA GLU A 354 28.28 34.61 -11.58
C GLU A 354 28.06 35.83 -10.67
N ILE A 355 28.35 35.72 -9.38
CA ILE A 355 28.23 36.80 -8.40
C ILE A 355 29.11 38.03 -8.77
N TYR A 356 30.18 37.87 -9.57
CA TYR A 356 31.17 38.92 -9.87
C TYR A 356 31.14 39.45 -11.31
N GLN A 357 30.42 38.80 -12.22
CA GLN A 357 30.25 39.27 -13.59
C GLN A 357 28.83 39.79 -13.79
N VAL A 358 28.70 41.12 -13.82
CA VAL A 358 27.51 41.81 -14.35
C VAL A 358 27.94 42.31 -15.73
N GLU A 359 27.52 41.65 -16.81
CA GLU A 359 27.51 42.30 -18.12
C GLU A 359 26.39 43.36 -18.11
N GLU A 360 26.70 44.54 -18.65
CA GLU A 360 25.86 45.73 -18.65
C GLU A 360 24.46 45.53 -19.27
#